data_AF-A0AAW2YBP6-F1
#
_entry.id   AF-A0AAW2YBP6-F1
#
_cell.length_a   1.000
_cell.length_b   1.000
_cell.length_c   1.000
_cell.angle_alpha   90.00
_cell.angle_beta   90.00
_cell.angle_gamma   90.00
#
_symmetry.space_group_name_H-M   'P 1'
#
loop_
_entity.id
_entity.type
_entity.pdbx_description
1 polymer ?
#
loop_
_entity_poly.entity_id
_entity_poly.type
_entity_poly.pdbx_seq_one_letter_code
_entity_poly.pdbx_strand_id
1 'polypeptide(L)'
;MDRTYIDVCVRAKERARYRTRKGSISVNVLSVCDRDMHFIYVLAGWKGSVADGRVLQDAITRPTGLKIPRGNYYLVDGGYNNGEGILSPYRGVRYHLKEWESGNKRHKIMKSFSI
;
A
#
# COMPACT_ATOMS: atom_id res chain seq x y z
N MET A 1 -0.18 -0.13 -4.54
CA MET A 1 0.70 -0.15 -3.36
C MET A 1 0.32 -1.36 -2.55
N ASP A 2 1.31 -2.18 -2.22
CA ASP A 2 1.08 -3.44 -1.53
C ASP A 2 1.99 -3.58 -0.31
N ARG A 3 1.52 -4.39 0.64
CA ARG A 3 2.23 -4.73 1.86
C ARG A 3 2.82 -6.13 1.70
N THR A 4 4.14 -6.21 1.77
CA THR A 4 4.85 -7.49 1.73
C THR A 4 5.51 -7.75 3.08
N TYR A 5 5.42 -8.98 3.57
CA TYR A 5 6.11 -9.41 4.78
C TYR A 5 7.31 -10.27 4.43
N ILE A 6 8.46 -9.95 5.02
CA ILE A 6 9.66 -10.76 4.91
C ILE A 6 9.92 -11.38 6.28
N ASP A 7 10.00 -12.70 6.35
CA ASP A 7 10.27 -13.41 7.60
C ASP A 7 11.68 -13.12 8.10
N VAL A 8 11.80 -12.94 9.41
CA VAL A 8 13.07 -12.59 10.06
C VAL A 8 13.28 -13.36 11.36
N CYS A 9 14.53 -13.64 11.66
CA CYS A 9 14.94 -14.18 12.96
C CYS A 9 15.34 -13.03 13.89
N VAL A 10 14.62 -12.89 15.00
CA VAL A 10 14.93 -11.89 16.04
C VAL A 10 15.06 -12.54 17.41
N ARG A 11 15.74 -11.85 18.33
CA ARG A 11 15.89 -12.29 19.71
C ARG A 11 14.52 -12.47 20.37
N ALA A 12 14.40 -13.45 21.28
CA ALA A 12 13.13 -13.78 21.94
C ALA A 12 12.42 -12.55 22.54
N LYS A 13 13.18 -11.66 23.19
CA LYS A 13 12.69 -10.41 23.80
C LYS A 13 12.06 -9.42 22.79
N GLU A 14 12.38 -9.54 21.51
CA GLU A 14 11.90 -8.62 20.46
C GLU A 14 10.77 -9.23 19.62
N ARG A 15 10.56 -10.56 19.68
CA ARG A 15 9.58 -11.27 18.83
C ARG A 15 8.19 -10.64 18.86
N ALA A 16 7.71 -10.20 20.01
CA ALA A 16 6.40 -9.55 20.14
C ALA A 16 6.25 -8.33 19.22
N ARG A 17 7.35 -7.59 18.97
CA ARG A 17 7.35 -6.42 18.08
C ARG A 17 7.30 -6.81 16.60
N TYR A 18 7.84 -7.96 16.23
CA TYR A 18 7.88 -8.40 14.83
C TYR A 18 6.74 -9.36 14.48
N ARG A 19 5.91 -9.72 15.46
CA ARG A 19 4.79 -10.63 15.28
C ARG A 19 3.67 -9.97 14.47
N THR A 20 3.36 -10.58 13.32
CA THR A 20 2.22 -10.20 12.48
C THR A 20 0.90 -10.72 13.05
N ARG A 21 -0.24 -10.26 12.52
CA ARG A 21 -1.56 -10.79 12.86
C ARG A 21 -1.69 -12.30 12.62
N LYS A 22 -0.96 -12.84 11.64
CA LYS A 22 -0.95 -14.28 11.31
C LYS A 22 0.01 -15.09 12.19
N GLY A 23 0.72 -14.44 13.13
CA GLY A 23 1.62 -15.09 14.07
C GLY A 23 3.07 -15.22 13.60
N SER A 24 3.37 -15.00 12.32
CA SER A 24 4.73 -14.98 11.79
C SER A 24 5.57 -13.85 12.37
N ILE A 25 6.88 -14.05 12.44
CA ILE A 25 7.87 -13.05 12.86
C ILE A 25 8.47 -12.45 11.59
N SER A 26 8.08 -11.22 11.27
CA SER A 26 8.38 -10.65 9.95
C SER A 26 8.66 -9.14 10.06
N VAL A 27 9.33 -8.58 9.05
CA VAL A 27 9.35 -7.14 8.78
C VAL A 27 8.35 -6.81 7.68
N ASN A 28 7.71 -5.66 7.80
CA ASN A 28 6.84 -5.09 6.79
C ASN A 28 7.68 -4.30 5.78
N VAL A 29 7.42 -4.55 4.51
CA VAL A 29 7.93 -3.82 3.36
C VAL A 29 6.73 -3.21 2.63
N LEU A 30 6.75 -1.89 2.55
CA LEU A 30 5.82 -1.13 1.72
C LEU A 30 6.41 -0.95 0.34
N SER A 31 5.67 -1.35 -0.70
CA SER A 31 6.09 -1.16 -2.08
C SER A 31 5.04 -0.39 -2.89
N VAL A 32 5.53 0.54 -3.71
CA VAL A 32 4.71 1.33 -4.64
C VAL A 32 5.26 1.12 -6.04
N CYS A 33 4.36 0.78 -6.96
CA CYS A 33 4.67 0.68 -8.36
C CYS A 33 3.91 1.72 -9.18
N ASP A 34 4.46 2.04 -10.35
CA ASP A 34 3.73 2.76 -11.39
C ASP A 34 2.70 1.85 -12.09
N ARG A 35 2.11 2.35 -13.17
CA ARG A 35 1.09 1.61 -13.95
C ARG A 35 1.66 0.42 -14.71
N ASP A 36 2.95 0.45 -15.01
CA ASP A 36 3.68 -0.60 -15.74
C ASP A 36 4.33 -1.59 -14.76
N MET A 37 3.96 -1.54 -13.47
CA MET A 37 4.45 -2.39 -12.39
C MET A 37 5.93 -2.21 -12.05
N HIS A 38 6.56 -1.10 -12.47
CA HIS A 38 7.91 -0.77 -12.02
C HIS A 38 7.86 -0.22 -10.59
N PHE A 39 8.73 -0.73 -9.71
CA PHE A 39 8.88 -0.17 -8.37
C PHE A 39 9.43 1.25 -8.45
N ILE A 40 8.64 2.21 -7.98
CA ILE A 40 9.03 3.62 -7.88
C ILE A 40 9.38 4.02 -6.45
N TYR A 41 8.97 3.22 -5.48
CA TYR A 41 9.30 3.42 -4.07
C TYR A 41 9.22 2.11 -3.29
N VAL A 42 10.22 1.85 -2.44
CA VAL A 42 10.24 0.73 -1.51
C VAL A 42 10.69 1.23 -0.15
N LEU A 43 9.90 0.94 0.88
CA LEU A 43 10.21 1.23 2.27
C LEU A 43 10.19 -0.07 3.07
N ALA A 44 11.37 -0.52 3.49
CA ALA A 44 11.56 -1.72 4.28
C ALA A 44 11.95 -1.42 5.73
N GLY A 45 11.85 -2.44 6.59
CA GLY A 45 12.41 -2.41 7.95
C GLY A 45 11.40 -2.04 9.05
N TRP A 46 10.12 -1.90 8.71
CA TRP A 46 9.08 -1.73 9.72
C TRP A 46 8.81 -3.06 10.42
N LYS A 47 8.63 -3.01 11.74
CA LYS A 47 8.24 -4.16 12.57
C LYS A 47 6.92 -4.78 12.08
N GLY A 48 6.84 -6.11 12.02
CA GLY A 48 5.66 -6.81 11.49
C GLY A 48 4.34 -6.55 12.21
N SER A 49 4.38 -6.08 13.47
CA SER A 49 3.19 -5.69 14.24
C SER A 49 2.66 -4.29 13.93
N VAL A 50 3.43 -3.47 13.19
CA VAL A 50 3.07 -2.07 12.94
C VAL A 50 1.92 -2.00 11.94
N ALA A 51 0.94 -1.15 12.26
CA ALA A 51 -0.20 -0.88 11.41
C ALA A 51 0.20 -0.16 10.11
N ASP A 52 -0.47 -0.51 9.04
CA ASP A 52 -0.17 -0.03 7.69
C ASP A 52 -0.28 1.46 7.49
N GLY A 53 -1.31 2.08 8.08
CA GLY A 53 -1.45 3.53 8.04
C GLY A 53 -0.23 4.24 8.61
N ARG A 54 0.45 3.65 9.60
CA ARG A 54 1.67 4.22 10.19
C ARG A 54 2.87 4.07 9.27
N VAL A 55 3.01 2.93 8.59
CA VAL A 55 4.07 2.71 7.59
C VAL A 55 3.91 3.65 6.41
N LEU A 56 2.67 3.84 5.93
CA LEU A 56 2.37 4.79 4.86
C LEU A 56 2.61 6.24 5.29
N GLN A 57 2.20 6.61 6.51
CA GLN A 57 2.45 7.96 7.02
C GLN A 57 3.94 8.27 7.06
N ASP A 58 4.76 7.32 7.54
CA ASP A 58 6.21 7.44 7.50
C ASP A 58 6.74 7.58 6.08
N ALA A 59 6.24 6.77 5.14
CA ALA A 59 6.62 6.87 3.74
C ALA A 59 6.38 8.27 3.16
N ILE A 60 5.27 8.93 3.51
CA ILE A 60 4.90 10.25 2.98
C ILE A 60 5.67 11.39 3.67
N THR A 61 5.85 11.33 4.99
CA THR A 61 6.44 12.45 5.76
C THR A 61 7.96 12.52 5.67
N ARG A 62 8.62 11.44 5.23
CA ARG A 62 10.08 11.41 5.09
C ARG A 62 10.57 12.45 4.08
N PRO A 63 11.76 13.07 4.31
CA PRO A 63 12.36 13.97 3.33
C PRO A 63 12.51 13.34 1.95
N THR A 64 13.05 12.12 1.90
CA THR A 64 13.16 11.25 0.72
C THR A 64 11.96 10.31 0.55
N GLY A 65 10.82 10.69 1.13
CA GLY A 65 9.60 9.92 1.15
C GLY A 65 8.90 9.84 -0.22
N LEU A 66 7.90 8.98 -0.28
CA LEU A 66 7.00 8.82 -1.40
C LEU A 66 6.38 10.18 -1.76
N LYS A 67 6.60 10.62 -3.01
CA LYS A 67 5.99 11.83 -3.53
C LYS A 67 4.74 11.47 -4.32
N ILE A 68 3.63 12.07 -3.94
CA ILE A 68 2.35 11.94 -4.65
C ILE A 68 2.13 13.26 -5.40
N PRO A 69 2.21 13.28 -6.75
CA PRO A 69 1.94 14.49 -7.50
C PRO A 69 0.50 14.95 -7.27
N ARG A 70 0.28 16.27 -7.21
CA ARG A 70 -1.08 16.83 -7.03
C ARG A 70 -2.01 16.33 -8.14
N GLY A 71 -3.22 15.93 -7.75
CA GLY A 71 -4.24 15.39 -8.66
C GLY A 71 -4.05 13.92 -9.04
N ASN A 72 -2.98 13.26 -8.58
CA ASN A 72 -2.77 11.82 -8.77
C ASN A 72 -3.06 11.05 -7.49
N TYR A 73 -3.49 9.80 -7.64
CA TYR A 73 -3.80 8.90 -6.53
C TYR A 73 -3.09 7.56 -6.71
N TYR A 74 -2.53 7.05 -5.62
CA TYR A 74 -2.07 5.66 -5.55
C TYR A 74 -3.20 4.78 -5.03
N LEU A 75 -3.42 3.67 -5.73
CA LEU A 75 -4.33 2.62 -5.28
C LEU A 75 -3.65 1.79 -4.17
N VAL A 76 -4.37 1.58 -3.08
CA VAL A 76 -3.89 0.87 -1.88
C VAL A 76 -4.85 -0.27 -1.53
N ASP A 77 -4.42 -1.22 -0.69
CA ASP A 77 -5.32 -2.26 -0.19
C ASP A 77 -6.46 -1.68 0.68
N GLY A 78 -7.55 -2.43 0.84
CA GLY A 78 -8.73 -2.04 1.62
C GLY A 78 -8.47 -1.79 3.11
N GLY A 79 -7.27 -2.11 3.60
CA GLY A 79 -6.81 -1.82 4.96
C GLY A 79 -6.38 -0.36 5.20
N TYR A 80 -6.29 0.47 4.17
CA TYR A 80 -5.88 1.87 4.26
C TYR A 80 -7.08 2.83 4.23
N ASN A 81 -6.91 3.97 4.91
CA ASN A 81 -7.88 5.05 4.89
C ASN A 81 -7.73 5.88 3.61
N ASN A 82 -8.86 6.29 3.02
CA ASN A 82 -8.89 7.21 1.91
C ASN A 82 -8.42 8.60 2.34
N GLY A 83 -7.68 9.28 1.47
CA GLY A 83 -7.18 10.63 1.70
C GLY A 83 -6.61 11.25 0.43
N GLU A 84 -6.10 12.48 0.51
CA GLU A 84 -5.44 13.11 -0.63
C GLU A 84 -4.28 12.24 -1.12
N GLY A 85 -4.29 11.89 -2.41
CA GLY A 85 -3.25 11.06 -3.01
C GLY A 85 -3.34 9.55 -2.74
N ILE A 86 -4.26 9.09 -1.89
CA ILE A 86 -4.40 7.67 -1.49
C ILE A 86 -5.84 7.21 -1.65
N LEU A 87 -6.07 6.15 -2.43
CA LEU A 87 -7.40 5.63 -2.71
C LEU A 87 -7.46 4.11 -2.49
N SER A 88 -8.18 3.68 -1.45
CA SER A 88 -8.54 2.29 -1.20
C SER A 88 -9.83 1.91 -1.95
N PRO A 89 -9.93 0.68 -2.48
CA PRO A 89 -11.12 0.17 -3.11
C PRO A 89 -12.34 0.28 -2.21
N TYR A 90 -13.50 0.54 -2.81
CA TYR A 90 -14.75 0.58 -2.08
C TYR A 90 -15.03 -0.77 -1.41
N ARG A 91 -15.22 -0.77 -0.10
CA ARG A 91 -15.45 -1.99 0.67
C ARG A 91 -16.83 -2.56 0.33
N GLY A 92 -16.90 -3.86 0.09
CA GLY A 92 -18.16 -4.56 -0.17
C GLY A 92 -18.58 -4.64 -1.64
N VAL A 93 -17.82 -4.03 -2.56
CA VAL A 93 -18.03 -4.20 -4.01
C VAL A 93 -16.91 -5.06 -4.59
N ARG A 94 -17.27 -6.14 -5.28
CA ARG A 94 -16.32 -6.94 -6.05
C ARG A 94 -16.18 -6.34 -7.44
N TYR A 95 -15.06 -5.71 -7.71
CA TYR A 95 -14.70 -5.32 -9.07
C TYR A 95 -14.37 -6.60 -9.85
N HIS A 96 -15.21 -6.95 -10.84
CA HIS A 96 -15.00 -8.13 -11.67
C HIS A 96 -14.27 -7.78 -12.96
N LEU A 97 -13.34 -8.65 -13.39
CA LEU A 97 -12.44 -8.49 -14.54
C LEU A 97 -13.14 -8.16 -15.88
N LYS A 98 -14.44 -8.46 -16.03
CA LYS A 98 -15.21 -8.15 -17.26
C LYS A 98 -15.32 -6.65 -17.57
N GLU A 99 -15.22 -5.77 -16.57
CA GLU A 99 -15.23 -4.32 -16.80
C GLU A 99 -13.90 -3.78 -17.37
N TRP A 100 -12.81 -4.57 -17.29
CA TRP A 100 -11.48 -4.18 -17.72
C TRP A 100 -11.31 -4.27 -19.25
N GLU A 101 -11.88 -5.29 -19.89
CA GLU A 101 -11.78 -5.50 -21.35
C GLU A 101 -12.41 -4.35 -22.15
N SER A 102 -13.53 -3.80 -21.67
CA SER A 102 -14.23 -2.67 -22.29
C SER A 102 -13.52 -1.32 -22.10
N GLY A 103 -12.50 -1.27 -21.23
CA GLY A 103 -11.80 -0.05 -20.81
C GLY A 103 -10.58 0.33 -21.66
N ASN A 104 -10.24 -0.46 -22.69
CA ASN A 104 -8.99 -0.34 -23.46
C ASN A 104 -8.90 0.86 -24.42
N LYS A 105 -9.66 1.93 -24.19
CA LYS A 105 -9.25 3.25 -24.68
C LYS A 105 -8.26 3.82 -23.67
N ARG A 106 -7.28 4.59 -24.14
CA ARG A 106 -6.29 5.31 -23.32
C ARG A 106 -6.97 6.36 -22.42
N HIS A 107 -7.72 5.89 -21.44
CA HIS A 107 -8.43 6.69 -20.47
C HIS A 107 -7.41 7.11 -19.40
N LYS A 108 -7.21 8.41 -19.23
CA LYS A 108 -6.64 8.98 -18.00
C LYS A 108 -7.65 8.79 -16.86
N ILE A 109 -7.93 7.57 -16.44
CA ILE A 109 -8.85 7.31 -15.34
C ILE A 109 -8.31 6.08 -14.59
N MET A 110 -8.46 5.98 -13.27
CA MET A 110 -9.62 5.22 -12.79
C MET A 110 -10.29 5.83 -11.55
N LYS A 111 -11.51 6.29 -11.84
CA LYS A 111 -12.64 6.76 -11.03
C LYS A 111 -12.33 7.90 -10.07
N SER A 112 -12.44 9.13 -10.59
CA SER A 112 -12.96 10.26 -9.82
C SER A 112 -14.34 9.86 -9.29
N PHE A 113 -14.41 9.46 -8.01
CA PHE A 113 -15.64 9.61 -7.26
C PHE A 113 -15.75 11.10 -6.97
N SER A 114 -16.65 11.78 -7.69
CA SER A 114 -17.09 13.10 -7.25
C SER A 114 -17.75 12.91 -5.89
N ILE A 115 -17.38 13.76 -4.93
CA ILE A 115 -18.29 14.09 -3.84
C ILE A 115 -19.48 14.81 -4.45
#